data_AF-A0A151MJ09-F1
#
_entry.id   AF-A0A151MJ09-F1
#
_cell.length_a   1.000
_cell.length_b   1.000
_cell.length_c   1.000
_cell.angle_alpha   90.00
_cell.angle_beta   90.00
_cell.angle_gamma   90.00
#
_symmetry.space_group_name_H-M   'P 1'
#
loop_
_entity.id
_entity.type
_entity.pdbx_description
1 polymer ?
#
loop_
_entity_poly.entity_id
_entity_poly.type
_entity_poly.pdbx_seq_one_letter_code
_entity_poly.pdbx_strand_id
1 'polypeptide(L)'
;MSSWEAIVCGKEENQRKCRTFKTGGKTYKSVPKGKTRIAETAWQSALEILRDALKKKDRVLMETPQDLISCDSEQPSFWMERYAVVTEKRVRDLISVLEEVKFMEDLSKKNAYAYVYPKSRDKTIYLCPLFWAAPRHLDKDSQPGTLIHEASHFLGTRDITYEPFSFYVTCRGVMVKNNSTDPDSPKFLPLVTAVLNANNIAFEFELTLRHRGDYKEGRYSCCGETARNSVCESAVPDKFFASPSNQR
;
A
#
# COMPACT_ATOMS: atom_id res chain seq x y z
N MET A 1 -3.22 -22.78 25.53
CA MET A 1 -2.92 -21.35 25.28
C MET A 1 -2.85 -21.14 23.78
N SER A 2 -3.79 -20.42 23.17
CA SER A 2 -3.72 -20.18 21.72
C SER A 2 -2.53 -19.25 21.42
N SER A 3 -1.58 -19.73 20.63
CA SER A 3 -0.52 -18.87 20.10
C SER A 3 -1.12 -17.99 19.01
N TRP A 4 -1.01 -16.67 19.17
CA TRP A 4 -1.42 -15.72 18.13
C TRP A 4 -0.20 -15.38 17.27
N GLU A 5 -0.39 -15.40 15.95
CA GLU A 5 0.63 -15.01 14.98
C GLU A 5 0.56 -13.49 14.77
N ALA A 6 1.62 -12.80 15.20
CA ALA A 6 1.83 -11.37 14.95
C ALA A 6 2.60 -11.21 13.64
N ILE A 7 2.25 -10.22 12.83
CA ILE A 7 3.05 -9.81 11.67
C ILE A 7 3.79 -8.53 12.02
N VAL A 8 5.11 -8.60 12.20
CA VAL A 8 5.92 -7.51 12.73
C VAL A 8 6.76 -6.84 11.67
N CYS A 9 6.44 -5.59 11.34
CA CYS A 9 7.10 -4.79 10.34
C CYS A 9 8.18 -3.88 10.91
N GLY A 10 9.38 -3.94 10.36
CA GLY A 10 10.52 -3.15 10.79
C GLY A 10 11.45 -2.72 9.68
N LYS A 11 12.56 -2.07 10.02
CA LYS A 11 13.56 -1.59 9.06
C LYS A 11 14.80 -2.46 9.12
N GLU A 12 15.21 -2.97 7.96
CA GLU A 12 16.44 -3.73 7.76
C GLU A 12 17.05 -3.26 6.44
N GLU A 13 18.32 -2.85 6.45
CA GLU A 13 19.08 -2.42 5.25
C GLU A 13 18.35 -1.36 4.39
N ASN A 14 17.72 -0.38 5.04
CA ASN A 14 16.94 0.70 4.41
C ASN A 14 15.62 0.30 3.74
N GLN A 15 15.10 -0.89 4.02
CA GLN A 15 13.78 -1.33 3.54
C GLN A 15 12.89 -1.76 4.72
N ARG A 16 11.57 -1.69 4.52
CA ARG A 16 10.59 -2.27 5.45
C ARG A 16 10.57 -3.79 5.28
N LYS A 17 10.94 -4.53 6.34
CA LYS A 17 10.87 -6.00 6.42
C LYS A 17 9.96 -6.46 7.56
N CYS A 18 9.02 -7.36 7.28
CA CYS A 18 7.94 -7.80 8.16
C CYS A 18 7.92 -9.30 8.41
N ARG A 19 8.12 -9.77 9.64
CA ARG A 19 8.23 -11.20 9.95
C ARG A 19 7.06 -11.69 10.79
N THR A 20 6.57 -12.90 10.51
CA THR A 20 5.55 -13.55 11.36
C THR A 20 6.20 -14.14 12.61
N PHE A 21 5.70 -13.78 13.78
CA PHE A 21 6.14 -14.30 15.07
C PHE A 21 4.99 -14.95 15.83
N LYS A 22 5.25 -16.11 16.45
CA LYS A 22 4.38 -16.64 17.51
C LYS A 22 4.70 -15.91 18.80
N THR A 23 3.79 -15.08 19.28
CA THR A 23 3.99 -14.33 20.53
C THR A 23 3.30 -15.02 21.70
N GLY A 24 4.03 -15.23 22.81
CA GLY A 24 3.44 -15.45 24.13
C GLY A 24 2.86 -14.14 24.70
N GLY A 25 1.95 -14.24 25.68
CA GLY A 25 1.22 -13.10 26.23
C GLY A 25 2.13 -11.93 26.62
N LYS A 26 1.90 -10.75 26.03
CA LYS A 26 2.62 -9.51 26.34
C LYS A 26 1.64 -8.46 26.88
N THR A 27 2.16 -7.62 27.77
CA THR A 27 1.49 -6.44 28.30
C THR A 27 1.71 -5.28 27.33
N TYR A 28 0.63 -4.83 26.69
CA TYR A 28 0.63 -3.69 25.78
C TYR A 28 0.17 -2.43 26.51
N LYS A 29 0.70 -1.27 26.12
CA LYS A 29 0.31 0.01 26.70
C LYS A 29 -0.58 0.78 25.74
N SER A 30 -1.54 1.52 26.28
CA SER A 30 -2.24 2.53 25.51
C SER A 30 -1.23 3.55 24.97
N VAL A 31 -1.52 4.12 23.80
CA VAL A 31 -0.69 5.18 23.24
C VAL A 31 -0.66 6.35 24.23
N PRO A 32 0.52 6.83 24.66
CA PRO A 32 0.61 7.96 25.60
C PRO A 32 -0.03 9.23 25.02
N LYS A 33 -0.64 10.06 25.87
CA LYS A 33 -1.36 11.29 25.46
C LYS A 33 -0.57 12.18 24.48
N GLY A 34 0.75 12.30 24.64
CA GLY A 34 1.61 13.10 23.76
C GLY A 34 1.80 12.53 22.35
N LYS A 35 1.57 11.22 22.16
CA LYS A 35 1.67 10.52 20.87
C LYS A 35 0.32 10.21 20.24
N THR A 36 -0.76 10.28 21.01
CA THR A 36 -2.14 10.09 20.53
C THR A 36 -2.44 10.97 19.32
N ARG A 37 -2.11 12.27 19.39
CA ARG A 37 -2.32 13.20 18.28
C ARG A 37 -1.53 12.82 17.02
N ILE A 38 -0.34 12.24 17.16
CA ILE A 38 0.48 11.80 16.02
C ILE A 38 -0.19 10.60 15.33
N ALA A 39 -0.60 9.60 16.11
CA ALA A 39 -1.32 8.44 15.59
C ALA A 39 -2.64 8.84 14.92
N GLU A 40 -3.42 9.73 15.55
CA GLU A 40 -4.66 10.28 14.98
C GLU A 40 -4.42 11.05 13.68
N THR A 41 -3.37 11.88 13.62
CA THR A 41 -3.02 12.63 12.41
C THR A 41 -2.62 11.68 11.28
N ALA A 42 -1.80 10.66 11.57
CA ALA A 42 -1.42 9.64 10.59
C ALA A 42 -2.63 8.84 10.09
N TRP A 43 -3.53 8.45 11.00
CA TRP A 43 -4.78 7.74 10.68
C TRP A 43 -5.69 8.57 9.79
N GLN A 44 -5.93 9.82 10.17
CA GLN A 44 -6.69 10.78 9.37
C GLN A 44 -6.06 10.96 7.98
N SER A 45 -4.73 11.07 7.90
CA SER A 45 -4.02 11.22 6.64
C SER A 45 -4.16 9.99 5.74
N ALA A 46 -4.09 8.78 6.30
CA ALA A 46 -4.31 7.53 5.56
C ALA A 46 -5.75 7.47 5.00
N LEU A 47 -6.76 7.84 5.79
CA LEU A 47 -8.14 7.90 5.34
C LEU A 47 -8.35 8.95 4.24
N GLU A 48 -7.75 10.13 4.38
CA GLU A 48 -7.81 11.20 3.36
C GLU A 48 -7.20 10.74 2.03
N ILE A 49 -6.04 10.10 2.06
CA ILE A 49 -5.37 9.54 0.87
C ILE A 49 -6.27 8.52 0.17
N LEU A 50 -6.83 7.56 0.92
CA LEU A 50 -7.69 6.52 0.34
C LEU A 50 -9.00 7.10 -0.21
N ARG A 51 -9.63 8.05 0.49
CA ARG A 51 -10.85 8.71 0.03
C ARG A 51 -10.59 9.58 -1.20
N ASP A 52 -9.45 10.27 -1.27
CA ASP A 52 -9.05 11.03 -2.45
C ASP A 52 -8.76 10.10 -3.65
N ALA A 53 -8.15 8.93 -3.41
CA ALA A 53 -7.99 7.92 -4.46
C ALA A 53 -9.34 7.41 -5.00
N LEU A 54 -10.35 7.26 -4.15
CA LEU A 54 -11.73 6.96 -4.60
C LEU A 54 -12.35 8.10 -5.40
N LYS A 55 -12.13 9.35 -4.97
CA LYS A 55 -12.61 10.53 -5.70
C LYS A 55 -12.01 10.62 -7.11
N LYS A 56 -10.74 10.24 -7.24
CA LYS A 56 -9.97 10.25 -8.49
C LYS A 56 -9.92 8.87 -9.17
N LYS A 57 -10.84 7.96 -8.83
CA LYS A 57 -10.74 6.53 -9.18
C LYS A 57 -10.48 6.25 -10.66
N ASP A 58 -11.13 7.01 -11.55
CA ASP A 58 -11.01 6.86 -13.00
C ASP A 58 -9.64 7.26 -13.57
N ARG A 59 -8.79 7.85 -12.72
CA ARG A 59 -7.48 8.40 -13.05
C ARG A 59 -6.34 7.75 -12.27
N VAL A 60 -6.61 6.96 -11.23
CA VAL A 60 -5.54 6.42 -10.36
C VAL A 60 -5.71 4.92 -10.05
N LEU A 61 -6.95 4.44 -9.96
CA LEU A 61 -7.22 3.06 -9.57
C LEU A 61 -7.24 2.14 -10.79
N MET A 62 -7.02 0.85 -10.51
CA MET A 62 -7.07 -0.21 -11.51
C MET A 62 -8.43 -0.88 -11.53
N GLU A 63 -8.81 -1.36 -12.71
CA GLU A 63 -9.80 -2.43 -12.82
C GLU A 63 -9.20 -3.76 -12.38
N THR A 64 -10.05 -4.73 -12.07
CA THR A 64 -9.58 -6.09 -11.76
C THR A 64 -8.93 -6.67 -13.01
N PRO A 65 -7.66 -7.13 -12.95
CA PRO A 65 -7.01 -7.80 -14.08
C PRO A 65 -7.83 -8.98 -14.60
N GLN A 66 -7.93 -9.09 -15.92
CA GLN A 66 -8.68 -10.15 -16.60
C GLN A 66 -7.79 -10.97 -17.53
N ASP A 67 -6.80 -10.32 -18.15
CA ASP A 67 -5.97 -10.90 -19.20
C ASP A 67 -4.49 -10.92 -18.85
N LEU A 68 -3.82 -12.03 -19.15
CA LEU A 68 -2.36 -12.18 -19.08
C LEU A 68 -1.80 -12.22 -20.51
N ILE A 69 -0.95 -11.26 -20.86
CA ILE A 69 -0.35 -11.14 -22.20
C ILE A 69 1.13 -11.54 -22.15
N SER A 70 1.54 -12.45 -23.03
CA SER A 70 2.95 -12.87 -23.16
C SER A 70 3.84 -11.73 -23.64
N CYS A 71 5.08 -11.69 -23.14
CA CYS A 71 6.09 -10.68 -23.50
C CYS A 71 6.46 -10.58 -24.97
N ASP A 72 6.22 -11.64 -25.75
CA ASP A 72 6.52 -11.63 -27.19
C ASP A 72 5.49 -10.81 -27.98
N SER A 73 4.41 -10.36 -27.34
CA SER A 73 3.44 -9.45 -27.93
C SER A 73 4.02 -8.03 -28.02
N GLU A 74 4.24 -7.56 -29.25
CA GLU A 74 4.55 -6.15 -29.54
C GLU A 74 3.37 -5.20 -29.23
N GLN A 75 2.20 -5.75 -28.88
CA GLN A 75 0.99 -5.02 -28.48
C GLN A 75 0.65 -5.27 -27.00
N PRO A 76 0.10 -4.27 -26.29
CA PRO A 76 -0.07 -2.88 -26.73
C PRO A 76 1.22 -2.06 -26.67
N SER A 77 1.22 -0.94 -27.39
CA SER A 77 2.33 0.02 -27.49
C SER A 77 2.69 0.75 -26.18
N PHE A 78 1.94 0.52 -25.09
CA PHE A 78 2.17 1.18 -23.81
C PHE A 78 1.96 0.22 -22.64
N TRP A 79 2.94 0.20 -21.74
CA TRP A 79 2.95 -0.54 -20.49
C TRP A 79 3.34 0.40 -19.35
N MET A 80 2.60 0.34 -18.24
CA MET A 80 2.88 1.10 -17.03
C MET A 80 3.31 0.16 -15.91
N GLU A 81 4.41 0.50 -15.25
CA GLU A 81 4.85 -0.17 -14.02
C GLU A 81 3.91 0.17 -12.85
N ARG A 82 3.49 -0.84 -12.10
CA ARG A 82 2.66 -0.74 -10.89
C ARG A 82 3.21 -1.65 -9.80
N TYR A 83 2.91 -1.37 -8.54
CA TYR A 83 3.32 -2.20 -7.41
C TYR A 83 2.19 -3.08 -6.90
N ALA A 84 0.95 -2.58 -6.86
CA ALA A 84 -0.19 -3.40 -6.43
C ALA A 84 -1.43 -3.25 -7.30
N VAL A 85 -2.26 -4.29 -7.29
CA VAL A 85 -3.61 -4.24 -7.85
C VAL A 85 -4.53 -3.54 -6.83
N VAL A 86 -4.63 -2.22 -6.95
CA VAL A 86 -5.49 -1.39 -6.08
C VAL A 86 -6.76 -1.00 -6.83
N THR A 87 -7.83 -1.77 -6.58
CA THR A 87 -9.16 -1.53 -7.15
C THR A 87 -10.03 -0.66 -6.24
N GLU A 88 -11.11 -0.11 -6.79
CA GLU A 88 -12.11 0.66 -6.01
C GLU A 88 -12.64 -0.14 -4.79
N LYS A 89 -12.94 -1.43 -4.98
CA LYS A 89 -13.35 -2.31 -3.88
C LYS A 89 -12.27 -2.41 -2.82
N ARG A 90 -11.01 -2.63 -3.21
CA ARG A 90 -9.89 -2.77 -2.28
C ARG A 90 -9.68 -1.51 -1.44
N VAL A 91 -9.81 -0.33 -2.05
CA VAL A 91 -9.70 0.95 -1.33
C VAL A 91 -10.84 1.13 -0.33
N ARG A 92 -12.08 0.80 -0.71
CA ARG A 92 -13.22 0.80 0.24
C ARG A 92 -13.00 -0.13 1.41
N ASP A 93 -12.56 -1.36 1.15
CA ASP A 93 -12.29 -2.35 2.19
C ASP A 93 -11.20 -1.84 3.16
N LEU A 94 -10.14 -1.19 2.65
CA LEU A 94 -9.09 -0.56 3.48
C LEU A 94 -9.62 0.58 4.35
N ILE A 95 -10.49 1.44 3.80
CA ILE A 95 -11.15 2.50 4.56
C ILE A 95 -11.98 1.91 5.71
N SER A 96 -12.82 0.91 5.42
CA SER A 96 -13.65 0.25 6.44
C SER A 96 -12.82 -0.39 7.55
N VAL A 97 -11.68 -1.01 7.21
CA VAL A 97 -10.74 -1.50 8.22
C VAL A 97 -10.22 -0.35 9.06
N LEU A 98 -9.66 0.69 8.44
CA LEU A 98 -9.06 1.82 9.16
C LEU A 98 -10.06 2.54 10.05
N GLU A 99 -11.33 2.64 9.68
CA GLU A 99 -12.38 3.24 10.51
C GLU A 99 -12.66 2.47 11.81
N GLU A 100 -12.28 1.20 11.88
CA GLU A 100 -12.48 0.32 13.05
C GLU A 100 -11.21 0.10 13.89
N VAL A 101 -10.02 0.43 13.37
CA VAL A 101 -8.76 0.08 14.05
C VAL A 101 -8.57 0.83 15.37
N LYS A 102 -7.84 0.19 16.27
CA LYS A 102 -7.37 0.79 17.53
C LYS A 102 -5.85 0.86 17.51
N PHE A 103 -5.29 1.86 18.19
CA PHE A 103 -3.84 2.01 18.32
C PHE A 103 -3.37 1.66 19.72
N MET A 104 -2.36 0.80 19.79
CA MET A 104 -1.57 0.54 21.00
C MET A 104 -0.10 0.83 20.73
N GLU A 105 0.68 1.05 21.78
CA GLU A 105 2.13 1.24 21.66
C GLU A 105 2.90 0.00 22.13
N ASP A 106 3.92 -0.38 21.36
CA ASP A 106 4.94 -1.35 21.78
C ASP A 106 6.34 -0.83 21.46
N LEU A 107 7.03 -0.35 22.49
CA LEU A 107 8.41 0.14 22.39
C LEU A 107 9.47 -0.97 22.45
N SER A 108 9.09 -2.22 22.70
CA SER A 108 10.05 -3.34 22.83
C SER A 108 10.71 -3.70 21.49
N LYS A 109 10.06 -3.38 20.37
CA LYS A 109 10.53 -3.68 19.02
C LYS A 109 11.21 -2.46 18.39
N LYS A 110 12.43 -2.14 18.85
CA LYS A 110 13.15 -0.91 18.47
C LYS A 110 13.29 -0.66 16.96
N ASN A 111 13.40 -1.74 16.18
CA ASN A 111 13.56 -1.66 14.72
C ASN A 111 12.25 -1.89 13.98
N ALA A 112 11.09 -1.80 14.65
CA ALA A 112 9.77 -1.98 14.04
C ALA A 112 9.06 -0.64 13.78
N TYR A 113 8.33 -0.56 12.66
CA TYR A 113 7.33 0.46 12.39
C TYR A 113 6.04 0.15 13.12
N ALA A 114 5.39 -0.97 12.80
CA ALA A 114 4.16 -1.41 13.43
C ALA A 114 4.00 -2.92 13.28
N TYR A 115 2.94 -3.45 13.88
CA TYR A 115 2.53 -4.84 13.68
C TYR A 115 1.06 -5.03 14.01
N VAL A 116 0.47 -6.10 13.48
CA VAL A 116 -0.90 -6.51 13.78
C VAL A 116 -1.02 -8.00 14.09
N TYR A 117 -2.18 -8.38 14.64
CA TYR A 117 -2.66 -9.75 14.66
C TYR A 117 -3.82 -9.85 13.67
N PRO A 118 -3.61 -10.35 12.43
CA PRO A 118 -4.61 -10.25 11.36
C PRO A 118 -5.95 -10.94 11.67
N LYS A 119 -5.91 -12.00 12.49
CA LYS A 119 -7.09 -12.77 12.90
C LYS A 119 -7.75 -12.24 14.19
N SER A 120 -7.24 -11.15 14.75
CA SER A 120 -7.81 -10.53 15.95
C SER A 120 -9.11 -9.80 15.64
N ARG A 121 -10.08 -9.88 16.55
CA ARG A 121 -11.40 -9.26 16.39
C ARG A 121 -11.37 -7.76 16.69
N ASP A 122 -10.40 -7.30 17.46
CA ASP A 122 -10.30 -5.92 17.94
C ASP A 122 -9.58 -4.99 16.96
N LYS A 123 -9.02 -5.53 15.86
CA LYS A 123 -8.32 -4.79 14.79
C LYS A 123 -7.29 -3.80 15.33
N THR A 124 -6.50 -4.24 16.30
CA THR A 124 -5.50 -3.40 16.95
C THR A 124 -4.19 -3.34 16.14
N ILE A 125 -3.74 -2.13 15.82
CA ILE A 125 -2.42 -1.84 15.25
C ILE A 125 -1.48 -1.41 16.39
N TYR A 126 -0.35 -2.11 16.52
CA TYR A 126 0.65 -1.84 17.54
C TYR A 126 1.77 -0.99 16.93
N LEU A 127 1.84 0.27 17.33
CA LEU A 127 2.80 1.25 16.81
C LEU A 127 4.13 1.13 17.57
N CYS A 128 5.21 1.01 16.81
CA CYS A 128 6.57 0.79 17.30
C CYS A 128 7.48 2.01 17.06
N PRO A 129 8.71 2.03 17.60
CA PRO A 129 9.60 3.18 17.56
C PRO A 129 9.82 3.83 16.19
N LEU A 130 9.95 3.04 15.10
CA LEU A 130 10.21 3.61 13.78
C LEU A 130 9.00 4.32 13.19
N PHE A 131 7.77 3.96 13.54
CA PHE A 131 6.57 4.67 13.10
C PHE A 131 6.60 6.13 13.56
N TRP A 132 7.02 6.37 14.81
CA TRP A 132 7.07 7.73 15.36
C TRP A 132 8.09 8.63 14.66
N ALA A 133 9.14 8.04 14.06
CA ALA A 133 10.18 8.74 13.32
C ALA A 133 9.93 8.79 11.80
N ALA A 134 8.92 8.07 11.31
CA ALA A 134 8.60 7.99 9.89
C ALA A 134 8.06 9.33 9.34
N PRO A 135 8.20 9.58 8.02
CA PRO A 135 7.60 10.74 7.37
C PRO A 135 6.10 10.85 7.67
N ARG A 136 5.64 12.06 8.02
CA ARG A 136 4.23 12.30 8.40
C ARG A 136 3.28 12.35 7.21
N HIS A 137 3.79 12.68 6.03
CA HIS A 137 3.02 12.78 4.79
C HIS A 137 3.33 11.61 3.87
N LEU A 138 2.49 11.40 2.85
CA LEU A 138 2.65 10.33 1.89
C LEU A 138 4.01 10.43 1.17
N ASP A 139 4.90 9.53 1.56
CA ASP A 139 6.26 9.33 1.04
C ASP A 139 6.63 7.88 1.33
N LYS A 140 7.77 7.42 0.81
CA LYS A 140 8.26 6.07 1.08
C LYS A 140 8.41 5.83 2.58
N ASP A 141 7.85 4.72 3.04
CA ASP A 141 7.87 4.29 4.43
C ASP A 141 7.23 5.28 5.43
N SER A 142 6.23 6.03 4.97
CA SER A 142 5.53 7.05 5.75
C SER A 142 4.62 6.47 6.84
N GLN A 143 4.22 7.31 7.79
CA GLN A 143 3.19 6.98 8.78
C GLN A 143 1.86 6.56 8.13
N PRO A 144 1.23 7.35 7.23
CA PRO A 144 0.00 6.92 6.57
C PRO A 144 0.18 5.64 5.74
N GLY A 145 1.28 5.49 4.99
CA GLY A 145 1.54 4.26 4.23
C GLY A 145 1.83 3.04 5.11
N THR A 146 2.38 3.24 6.32
CA THR A 146 2.47 2.20 7.36
C THR A 146 1.07 1.76 7.80
N LEU A 147 0.15 2.69 8.05
CA LEU A 147 -1.21 2.33 8.45
C LEU A 147 -1.98 1.62 7.33
N ILE A 148 -1.82 2.04 6.08
CA ILE A 148 -2.40 1.36 4.90
C ILE A 148 -1.86 -0.08 4.79
N HIS A 149 -0.55 -0.25 4.99
CA HIS A 149 0.10 -1.56 5.03
C HIS A 149 -0.52 -2.47 6.10
N GLU A 150 -0.53 -2.02 7.36
CA GLU A 150 -1.04 -2.82 8.48
C GLU A 150 -2.55 -3.11 8.35
N ALA A 151 -3.33 -2.14 7.85
CA ALA A 151 -4.76 -2.33 7.58
C ALA A 151 -4.99 -3.45 6.55
N SER A 152 -4.11 -3.57 5.55
CA SER A 152 -4.24 -4.59 4.52
C SER A 152 -4.14 -6.02 5.07
N HIS A 153 -3.41 -6.25 6.16
CA HIS A 153 -3.31 -7.57 6.77
C HIS A 153 -4.64 -8.09 7.28
N PHE A 154 -5.51 -7.22 7.81
CA PHE A 154 -6.87 -7.59 8.20
C PHE A 154 -7.75 -8.00 6.99
N LEU A 155 -7.32 -7.65 5.77
CA LEU A 155 -7.94 -8.08 4.50
C LEU A 155 -7.24 -9.30 3.87
N GLY A 156 -6.37 -9.97 4.63
CA GLY A 156 -5.71 -11.21 4.23
C GLY A 156 -4.43 -11.05 3.42
N THR A 157 -3.83 -9.85 3.35
CA THR A 157 -2.47 -9.72 2.80
C THR A 157 -1.43 -10.39 3.68
N ARG A 158 -0.29 -10.70 3.06
CA ARG A 158 0.89 -11.28 3.68
C ARG A 158 2.10 -10.42 3.35
N ASP A 159 3.19 -10.66 4.03
CA ASP A 159 4.50 -10.13 3.64
C ASP A 159 5.26 -11.19 2.87
N ILE A 160 5.05 -11.18 1.56
CA ILE A 160 5.66 -12.13 0.62
C ILE A 160 7.07 -11.65 0.30
N THR A 161 7.23 -10.35 0.04
CA THR A 161 8.52 -9.72 -0.27
C THR A 161 8.58 -8.29 0.27
N TYR A 162 9.80 -7.83 0.46
CA TYR A 162 10.14 -6.51 0.97
C TYR A 162 10.75 -5.62 -0.10
N GLU A 163 11.39 -6.23 -1.10
CA GLU A 163 11.82 -5.50 -2.27
C GLU A 163 10.58 -5.04 -3.03
N PRO A 164 10.55 -3.78 -3.51
CA PRO A 164 9.45 -3.29 -4.33
C PRO A 164 9.33 -4.17 -5.58
N PHE A 165 8.39 -5.10 -5.55
CA PHE A 165 8.10 -5.95 -6.68
C PHE A 165 7.10 -5.21 -7.57
N SER A 166 7.45 -4.96 -8.82
CA SER A 166 6.55 -4.31 -9.76
C SER A 166 6.13 -5.24 -10.89
N PHE A 167 4.98 -4.91 -11.48
CA PHE A 167 4.43 -5.59 -12.63
C PHE A 167 3.97 -4.55 -13.64
N TYR A 168 3.94 -4.95 -14.91
CA TYR A 168 3.56 -4.05 -15.99
C TYR A 168 2.13 -4.32 -16.41
N VAL A 169 1.35 -3.25 -16.51
CA VAL A 169 -0.05 -3.30 -16.89
C VAL A 169 -0.41 -2.22 -17.87
N THR A 170 -1.57 -2.37 -18.48
CA THR A 170 -2.13 -1.43 -19.44
C THR A 170 -3.65 -1.53 -19.46
N CYS A 171 -4.30 -0.68 -20.25
CA CYS A 171 -5.75 -0.64 -20.41
C CYS A 171 -6.48 -0.67 -19.06
N ARG A 172 -6.23 0.35 -18.22
CA ARG A 172 -6.79 0.49 -16.87
C ARG A 172 -6.39 -0.61 -15.89
N GLY A 173 -5.42 -1.46 -16.23
CA GLY A 173 -5.00 -2.58 -15.40
C GLY A 173 -5.61 -3.92 -15.77
N VAL A 174 -6.49 -3.95 -16.78
CA VAL A 174 -7.17 -5.18 -17.23
C VAL A 174 -6.16 -6.19 -17.81
N MET A 175 -5.14 -5.67 -18.51
CA MET A 175 -4.10 -6.47 -19.16
C MET A 175 -2.80 -6.40 -18.37
N VAL A 176 -2.28 -7.57 -18.00
CA VAL A 176 -1.02 -7.74 -17.26
C VAL A 176 0.03 -8.35 -18.18
N LYS A 177 1.20 -7.72 -18.24
CA LYS A 177 2.36 -8.27 -18.94
C LYS A 177 2.90 -9.46 -18.17
N ASN A 178 2.92 -10.60 -18.82
CA ASN A 178 3.51 -11.82 -18.27
C ASN A 178 4.92 -12.01 -18.85
N ASN A 179 5.91 -12.03 -17.96
CA ASN A 179 7.33 -12.17 -18.30
C ASN A 179 7.79 -13.61 -18.47
N SER A 180 6.88 -14.59 -18.34
CA SER A 180 7.18 -16.00 -18.59
C SER A 180 5.96 -16.79 -19.02
N THR A 181 6.11 -17.62 -20.04
CA THR A 181 5.07 -18.57 -20.49
C THR A 181 5.06 -19.87 -19.66
N ASP A 182 6.02 -20.04 -18.76
CA ASP A 182 6.14 -21.19 -17.87
C ASP A 182 5.38 -20.92 -16.55
N PRO A 183 4.27 -21.65 -16.27
CA PRO A 183 3.47 -21.45 -15.06
C PRO A 183 4.22 -21.79 -13.76
N ASP A 184 5.28 -22.59 -13.83
CA ASP A 184 6.13 -22.93 -12.68
C ASP A 184 7.30 -21.93 -12.50
N SER A 185 7.44 -20.97 -13.40
CA SER A 185 8.47 -19.95 -13.30
C SER A 185 8.20 -19.02 -12.11
N PRO A 186 9.22 -18.64 -11.31
CA PRO A 186 9.08 -17.58 -10.32
C PRO A 186 8.72 -16.22 -10.94
N LYS A 187 8.79 -16.07 -12.28
CA LYS A 187 8.27 -14.93 -13.03
C LYS A 187 6.74 -14.95 -13.25
N PHE A 188 6.03 -15.99 -12.83
CA PHE A 188 4.56 -16.08 -12.73
C PHE A 188 4.03 -15.63 -11.35
N LEU A 189 4.91 -15.54 -10.36
CA LEU A 189 4.70 -14.89 -9.04
C LEU A 189 4.25 -13.39 -9.03
N PRO A 190 4.39 -12.58 -10.11
CA PRO A 190 4.12 -11.14 -10.07
C PRO A 190 2.72 -10.75 -9.63
N LEU A 191 1.69 -11.42 -10.16
CA LEU A 191 0.31 -11.02 -9.90
C LEU A 191 -0.12 -11.40 -8.48
N VAL A 192 0.27 -12.58 -8.00
CA VAL A 192 0.01 -13.00 -6.62
C VAL A 192 0.64 -12.03 -5.63
N THR A 193 1.88 -11.60 -5.89
CA THR A 193 2.58 -10.61 -5.07
C THR A 193 1.90 -9.25 -5.14
N ALA A 194 1.53 -8.78 -6.33
CA ALA A 194 0.83 -7.52 -6.53
C ALA A 194 -0.55 -7.46 -5.85
N VAL A 195 -1.22 -8.60 -5.66
CA VAL A 195 -2.54 -8.69 -5.01
C VAL A 195 -2.41 -8.89 -3.49
N LEU A 196 -1.47 -9.73 -3.05
CA LEU A 196 -1.41 -10.21 -1.67
C LEU A 196 -0.31 -9.60 -0.82
N ASN A 197 0.68 -8.90 -1.39
CA ASN A 197 1.79 -8.35 -0.61
C ASN A 197 1.43 -7.00 0.04
N ALA A 198 1.49 -6.91 1.36
CA ALA A 198 1.14 -5.70 2.10
C ALA A 198 2.08 -4.51 1.78
N ASN A 199 3.38 -4.76 1.58
CA ASN A 199 4.34 -3.73 1.17
C ASN A 199 3.99 -3.12 -0.19
N ASN A 200 3.62 -3.96 -1.15
CA ASN A 200 3.25 -3.50 -2.49
C ASN A 200 2.03 -2.58 -2.46
N ILE A 201 1.04 -2.84 -1.61
CA ILE A 201 -0.12 -1.96 -1.45
C ILE A 201 0.33 -0.58 -0.97
N ALA A 202 1.20 -0.51 0.04
CA ALA A 202 1.74 0.77 0.49
C ALA A 202 2.57 1.47 -0.60
N PHE A 203 3.46 0.74 -1.28
CA PHE A 203 4.28 1.28 -2.37
C PHE A 203 3.46 1.80 -3.54
N GLU A 204 2.30 1.21 -3.82
CA GLU A 204 1.40 1.76 -4.83
C GLU A 204 1.00 3.20 -4.50
N PHE A 205 0.68 3.51 -3.24
CA PHE A 205 0.42 4.88 -2.83
C PHE A 205 1.70 5.72 -2.69
N GLU A 206 2.73 5.18 -2.05
CA GLU A 206 3.95 5.91 -1.67
C GLU A 206 4.90 6.18 -2.83
N LEU A 207 4.86 5.38 -3.90
CA LEU A 207 5.79 5.48 -5.04
C LEU A 207 5.06 5.78 -6.35
N THR A 208 3.95 5.08 -6.64
CA THR A 208 3.21 5.26 -7.91
C THR A 208 2.29 6.47 -7.83
N LEU A 209 1.33 6.46 -6.90
CA LEU A 209 0.21 7.41 -6.88
C LEU A 209 0.52 8.72 -6.15
N ARG A 210 1.69 8.86 -5.53
CA ARG A 210 2.08 10.10 -4.87
C ARG A 210 2.35 11.23 -5.86
N HIS A 211 2.34 12.45 -5.34
CA HIS A 211 2.85 13.62 -6.05
C HIS A 211 4.38 13.53 -6.23
N ARG A 212 4.86 13.84 -7.44
CA ARG A 212 6.31 13.90 -7.73
C ARG A 212 6.92 15.27 -7.44
N GLY A 213 6.09 16.31 -7.36
CA GLY A 213 6.52 17.67 -7.06
C GLY A 213 6.55 17.96 -5.57
N ASP A 214 7.38 18.91 -5.17
CA ASP A 214 7.36 19.47 -3.83
C ASP A 214 6.02 20.15 -3.52
N TYR A 215 5.59 20.08 -2.27
CA TYR A 215 4.48 20.88 -1.77
C TYR A 215 4.99 22.12 -1.05
N LYS A 216 4.76 23.28 -1.66
CA LYS A 216 5.18 24.60 -1.17
C LYS A 216 4.01 25.57 -1.38
N GLU A 217 3.89 26.56 -0.50
CA GLU A 217 2.85 27.60 -0.61
C GLU A 217 1.41 27.03 -0.74
N GLY A 218 1.14 25.93 -0.03
CA GLY A 218 -0.18 25.31 0.01
C GLY A 218 -0.57 24.49 -1.23
N ARG A 219 0.37 24.17 -2.13
CA ARG A 219 0.09 23.37 -3.31
C ARG A 219 1.26 22.49 -3.76
N TYR A 220 0.97 21.39 -4.46
CA TYR A 220 1.95 20.56 -5.14
C TYR A 220 2.42 21.20 -6.45
N SER A 221 3.72 21.29 -6.67
CA SER A 221 4.32 21.85 -7.88
C SER A 221 4.08 21.03 -9.15
N CYS A 222 3.74 19.73 -9.04
CA CYS A 222 3.52 18.88 -10.20
C CYS A 222 2.14 19.08 -10.87
N CYS A 223 1.10 19.40 -10.10
CA CYS A 223 -0.28 19.46 -10.60
C CYS A 223 -1.14 20.56 -9.97
N GLY A 224 -0.61 21.32 -9.01
CA GLY A 224 -1.35 22.38 -8.31
C GLY A 224 -2.30 21.92 -7.21
N GLU A 225 -2.35 20.62 -6.91
CA GLU A 225 -3.19 20.06 -5.85
C GLU A 225 -2.90 20.70 -4.49
N THR A 226 -3.95 21.14 -3.80
CA THR A 226 -3.87 21.82 -2.50
C THR A 226 -4.07 20.87 -1.32
N ALA A 227 -4.68 19.71 -1.54
CA ALA A 227 -4.83 18.71 -0.49
C ALA A 227 -3.48 18.02 -0.22
N ARG A 228 -2.91 18.22 0.98
CA ARG A 228 -1.61 17.63 1.33
C ARG A 228 -1.61 16.10 1.43
N ASN A 229 -2.73 15.52 1.86
CA ASN A 229 -2.88 14.07 2.01
C ASN A 229 -3.74 13.54 0.86
N SER A 230 -3.17 13.50 -0.34
CA SER A 230 -3.87 13.17 -1.58
C SER A 230 -3.00 12.34 -2.51
N VAL A 231 -3.64 11.70 -3.49
CA VAL A 231 -2.96 11.08 -4.62
C VAL A 231 -2.90 12.05 -5.80
N CYS A 232 -1.91 11.88 -6.67
CA CYS A 232 -1.71 12.69 -7.85
C CYS A 232 -2.51 12.13 -9.03
N GLU A 233 -3.45 12.91 -9.56
CA GLU A 233 -4.23 12.54 -10.74
C GLU A 233 -3.35 12.36 -11.99
N SER A 234 -2.21 13.05 -12.05
CA SER A 234 -1.23 12.94 -13.13
C SER A 234 -0.21 11.82 -12.92
N ALA A 235 -0.33 11.02 -11.85
CA ALA A 235 0.56 9.88 -11.61
C ALA A 235 0.42 8.79 -12.67
N VAL A 236 -0.78 8.65 -13.24
CA VAL A 236 -1.09 7.65 -14.27
C VAL A 236 -1.23 8.35 -15.62
N PRO A 237 -0.41 8.01 -16.63
CA PRO A 237 -0.48 8.65 -17.95
C PRO A 237 -1.77 8.34 -18.70
N ASP A 238 -2.25 9.26 -19.55
CA ASP A 238 -3.49 9.09 -20.32
C ASP A 238 -3.51 7.82 -21.19
N LYS A 239 -2.34 7.45 -21.74
CA LYS A 239 -2.18 6.22 -22.54
C LYS A 239 -2.56 4.95 -21.78
N PHE A 240 -2.48 4.96 -20.44
CA PHE A 240 -2.91 3.84 -19.61
C PHE A 240 -4.41 3.56 -19.72
N PHE A 241 -5.23 4.59 -20.00
CA PHE A 241 -6.69 4.48 -20.08
C PHE A 241 -7.19 4.20 -21.50
N ALA A 242 -6.29 4.17 -22.49
CA ALA A 242 -6.67 3.88 -23.87
C ALA A 242 -6.93 2.38 -24.06
N SER A 243 -8.09 2.04 -24.64
CA SER A 243 -8.41 0.67 -25.04
C SER A 243 -7.71 0.31 -26.36
N PRO A 244 -7.30 -0.96 -26.56
CA PRO A 244 -6.72 -1.40 -27.84
C PRO A 244 -7.74 -1.38 -28.99
N SER A 245 -9.04 -1.37 -28.66
CA SER A 245 -10.16 -1.35 -29.61
C SER A 245 -10.42 0.00 -30.28
N ASN A 246 -9.76 1.09 -29.86
CA ASN A 246 -9.91 2.42 -30.47
C ASN A 246 -8.86 2.71 -31.57
N GLN A 247 -8.19 1.69 -32.10
CA GLN A 247 -7.21 1.78 -33.18
C GLN A 247 -7.55 0.92 -34.41
N ARG A 248 -8.83 0.62 -34.65
CA ARG A 248 -9.29 0.05 -35.93
C ARG A 248 -10.31 0.94 -36.60
#